data_AF-X1S420-F1
#
_entry.id   AF-X1S420-F1
#
_cell.length_a   1.000
_cell.length_b   1.000
_cell.length_c   1.000
_cell.angle_alpha   90.00
_cell.angle_beta   90.00
_cell.angle_gamma   90.00
#
_symmetry.space_group_name_H-M   'P 1'
#
loop_
_entity.id
_entity.type
_entity.pdbx_description
1 polymer ?
#
loop_
_entity_poly.entity_id
_entity_poly.type
_entity_poly.pdbx_seq_one_letter_code
_entity_poly.pdbx_strand_id
1 'polypeptide(L)'
;SIIFKGYGFYERMERKLEKIKSIETSNIMEKAIFHFKSANIDKVVLLPVNMKENQEVKKWVEYAPEIFIPFYNPPEKSDDTIDAKEEIRKAIVEEGYKGFKIMLTFRKKRLNDQLIYPVLEAAQKFKIPIVMHCGYPPPGTRRNVLTYSNPIYIDEFASSFPKAKLVITHMGYPFTDIAIALAAQYPNIYLDISNLAYMMPSRLKDLLIRANEIIGVHKILYGSDANSPEMTEIAVNYFDNIDFLTNEEIEKILGLNAAKLLNL
;
A
#
# COMPACT_ATOMS: atom_id res chain seq x y z
N SER A 1 -7.89 17.64 10.10
CA SER A 1 -6.47 17.43 10.44
C SER A 1 -5.67 18.62 9.91
N ILE A 2 -4.93 19.32 10.77
CA ILE A 2 -4.26 20.62 10.47
C ILE A 2 -2.77 20.41 10.11
N ILE A 3 -2.39 19.31 9.43
CA ILE A 3 -0.97 18.93 9.31
C ILE A 3 -0.33 19.28 7.95
N PHE A 4 -1.11 19.70 6.95
CA PHE A 4 -0.58 19.84 5.58
C PHE A 4 -0.64 21.26 4.98
N LYS A 5 -1.17 22.26 5.71
CA LYS A 5 -1.21 23.65 5.22
C LYS A 5 0.20 24.18 4.94
N GLY A 6 0.42 24.76 3.76
CA GLY A 6 1.72 25.31 3.34
C GLY A 6 2.57 24.37 2.48
N TYR A 7 2.11 23.13 2.23
CA TYR A 7 2.69 22.27 1.21
C TYR A 7 1.78 22.30 -0.02
N GLY A 8 2.27 22.84 -1.15
CA GLY A 8 1.47 23.02 -2.39
C GLY A 8 0.69 21.80 -2.90
N PHE A 9 0.99 20.61 -2.39
CA PHE A 9 0.20 19.40 -2.52
C PHE A 9 -1.22 19.53 -1.91
N TYR A 10 -1.32 20.01 -0.67
CA TYR A 10 -2.56 20.09 0.08
C TYR A 10 -3.57 21.04 -0.57
N GLU A 11 -3.12 22.22 -1.00
CA GLU A 11 -3.99 23.18 -1.67
C GLU A 11 -4.48 22.66 -3.04
N ARG A 12 -3.68 21.82 -3.72
CA ARG A 12 -4.16 21.11 -4.93
C ARG A 12 -5.21 20.06 -4.60
N MET A 13 -5.05 19.36 -3.48
CA MET A 13 -6.01 18.35 -3.03
C MET A 13 -7.34 18.95 -2.60
N GLU A 14 -7.35 20.03 -1.82
CA GLU A 14 -8.58 20.71 -1.41
C GLU A 14 -9.44 21.11 -2.63
N ARG A 15 -8.83 21.72 -3.66
CA ARG A 15 -9.52 22.08 -4.91
C ARG A 15 -10.09 20.89 -5.69
N LYS A 16 -9.48 19.71 -5.56
CA LYS A 16 -10.01 18.48 -6.17
C LYS A 16 -11.16 17.92 -5.36
N LEU A 17 -11.04 17.93 -4.02
CA LEU A 17 -12.05 17.45 -3.09
C LEU A 17 -13.35 18.26 -3.18
N GLU A 18 -13.28 19.57 -3.42
CA GLU A 18 -14.46 20.43 -3.65
C GLU A 18 -15.35 19.97 -4.81
N LYS A 19 -14.81 19.18 -5.75
CA LYS A 19 -15.53 18.68 -6.93
C LYS A 19 -16.15 17.31 -6.72
N ILE A 20 -15.77 16.60 -5.65
CA ILE A 20 -16.29 15.26 -5.37
C ILE A 20 -17.58 15.40 -4.57
N LYS A 21 -18.67 14.86 -5.13
CA LYS A 21 -19.94 14.80 -4.42
C LYS A 21 -19.83 13.78 -3.28
N SER A 22 -20.17 14.22 -2.08
CA SER A 22 -20.17 13.39 -0.87
C SER A 22 -21.59 13.29 -0.32
N ILE A 23 -21.85 12.25 0.46
CA ILE A 23 -23.06 12.13 1.28
C ILE A 23 -22.86 12.74 2.66
N GLU A 24 -23.94 13.21 3.27
CA GLU A 24 -23.98 13.65 4.67
C GLU A 24 -24.28 12.44 5.56
N THR A 25 -23.26 11.89 6.19
CA THR A 25 -23.39 10.84 7.21
C THR A 25 -22.27 10.99 8.25
N SER A 26 -22.55 10.58 9.48
CA SER A 26 -21.53 10.45 10.54
C SER A 26 -20.81 9.11 10.50
N ASN A 27 -21.35 8.12 9.76
CA ASN A 27 -20.75 6.81 9.63
C ASN A 27 -19.70 6.80 8.50
N ILE A 28 -18.43 6.74 8.88
CA ILE A 28 -17.31 6.73 7.93
C ILE A 28 -17.31 5.52 7.00
N MET A 29 -17.82 4.36 7.45
CA MET A 29 -17.87 3.14 6.63
C MET A 29 -18.95 3.24 5.56
N GLU A 30 -20.11 3.78 5.91
CA GLU A 30 -21.18 4.10 4.94
C GLU A 30 -20.67 5.07 3.87
N LYS A 31 -20.00 6.14 4.32
CA LYS A 31 -19.35 7.11 3.42
C LYS A 31 -18.33 6.44 2.49
N ALA A 32 -17.47 5.58 3.03
CA ALA A 32 -16.49 4.84 2.26
C ALA A 32 -17.14 4.00 1.16
N ILE A 33 -18.15 3.20 1.50
CA ILE A 33 -18.86 2.34 0.55
C ILE A 33 -19.54 3.17 -0.55
N PHE A 34 -20.12 4.32 -0.23
CA PHE A 34 -20.69 5.23 -1.22
C PHE A 34 -19.65 5.65 -2.28
N HIS A 35 -18.47 6.10 -1.84
CA HIS A 35 -17.41 6.50 -2.76
C HIS A 35 -16.83 5.32 -3.54
N PHE A 36 -16.65 4.15 -2.92
CA PHE A 36 -16.18 2.96 -3.64
C PHE A 36 -17.13 2.54 -4.74
N LYS A 37 -18.45 2.56 -4.49
CA LYS A 37 -19.46 2.30 -5.53
C LYS A 37 -19.45 3.35 -6.63
N SER A 38 -19.33 4.63 -6.27
CA SER A 38 -19.29 5.74 -7.24
C SER A 38 -18.05 5.67 -8.14
N ALA A 39 -16.98 5.10 -7.61
CA ALA A 39 -15.68 4.94 -8.26
C ALA A 39 -15.47 3.54 -8.90
N ASN A 40 -16.49 2.69 -8.93
CA ASN A 40 -16.43 1.29 -9.41
C ASN A 40 -15.31 0.46 -8.76
N ILE A 41 -15.13 0.57 -7.45
CA ILE A 41 -14.17 -0.20 -6.65
C ILE A 41 -14.87 -1.39 -6.01
N ASP A 42 -14.51 -2.60 -6.44
CA ASP A 42 -15.12 -3.84 -5.95
C ASP A 42 -14.55 -4.34 -4.62
N LYS A 43 -13.24 -4.16 -4.42
CA LYS A 43 -12.49 -4.69 -3.28
C LYS A 43 -11.51 -3.64 -2.75
N VAL A 44 -11.32 -3.60 -1.43
CA VAL A 44 -10.38 -2.70 -0.77
C VAL A 44 -9.52 -3.47 0.22
N VAL A 45 -8.20 -3.39 0.04
CA VAL A 45 -7.22 -3.88 1.01
C VAL A 45 -7.05 -2.86 2.13
N LEU A 46 -7.32 -3.25 3.37
CA LEU A 46 -7.17 -2.39 4.55
C LEU A 46 -5.79 -2.58 5.17
N LEU A 47 -5.01 -1.50 5.22
CA LEU A 47 -3.61 -1.51 5.68
C LEU A 47 -3.47 -0.78 7.02
N PRO A 48 -3.39 -1.50 8.17
CA PRO A 48 -3.18 -0.87 9.47
C PRO A 48 -1.75 -0.33 9.59
N VAL A 49 -1.57 0.88 10.15
CA VAL A 49 -0.24 1.51 10.29
C VAL A 49 0.47 1.19 11.60
N ASN A 50 -0.22 0.49 12.51
CA ASN A 50 0.32 -0.06 13.76
C ASN A 50 -0.59 -1.19 14.28
N MET A 51 -0.08 -1.96 15.25
CA MET A 51 -0.81 -3.10 15.82
C MET A 51 -2.19 -2.77 16.41
N LYS A 52 -2.39 -1.57 16.95
CA LYS A 52 -3.68 -1.20 17.58
C LYS A 52 -4.79 -1.09 16.54
N GLU A 53 -4.45 -0.74 15.31
CA GLU A 53 -5.39 -0.61 14.21
C GLU A 53 -5.82 -1.94 13.62
N ASN A 54 -5.16 -3.06 13.96
CA ASN A 54 -5.59 -4.39 13.53
C ASN A 54 -7.06 -4.66 13.93
N GLN A 55 -7.48 -4.20 15.11
CA GLN A 55 -8.86 -4.33 15.59
C GLN A 55 -9.84 -3.46 14.80
N GLU A 56 -9.42 -2.26 14.39
CA GLU A 56 -10.24 -1.43 13.50
C GLU A 56 -10.43 -2.12 12.14
N VAL A 57 -9.37 -2.72 11.57
CA VAL A 57 -9.48 -3.50 10.32
C VAL A 57 -10.54 -4.60 10.44
N LYS A 58 -10.64 -5.30 11.58
CA LYS A 58 -11.70 -6.30 11.79
C LYS A 58 -13.09 -5.69 11.75
N LYS A 59 -13.32 -4.57 12.42
CA LYS A 59 -14.63 -3.89 12.43
C LYS A 59 -15.08 -3.50 11.02
N TRP A 60 -14.15 -3.02 10.19
CA TRP A 60 -14.46 -2.68 8.80
C TRP A 60 -14.80 -3.93 7.97
N VAL A 61 -14.07 -5.04 8.16
CA VAL A 61 -14.39 -6.31 7.50
C VAL A 61 -15.72 -6.88 7.96
N GLU A 62 -16.06 -6.80 9.25
CA GLU A 62 -17.36 -7.23 9.77
C GLU A 62 -18.52 -6.41 9.18
N TYR A 63 -18.28 -5.12 8.92
CA TYR A 63 -19.28 -4.22 8.37
C TYR A 63 -19.61 -4.50 6.89
N ALA A 64 -18.59 -4.83 6.07
CA ALA A 64 -18.77 -5.16 4.65
C ALA A 64 -17.72 -6.20 4.18
N PRO A 65 -17.88 -7.49 4.55
CA PRO A 65 -16.88 -8.53 4.29
C PRO A 65 -16.68 -8.84 2.81
N GLU A 66 -17.66 -8.50 1.97
CA GLU A 66 -17.59 -8.61 0.52
C GLU A 66 -16.70 -7.54 -0.12
N ILE A 67 -16.44 -6.42 0.56
CA ILE A 67 -15.62 -5.31 0.04
C ILE A 67 -14.20 -5.39 0.64
N PHE A 68 -14.08 -5.59 1.95
CA PHE A 68 -12.82 -5.38 2.65
C PHE A 68 -11.96 -6.63 2.80
N ILE A 69 -10.67 -6.48 2.52
CA ILE A 69 -9.65 -7.51 2.66
C ILE A 69 -8.69 -7.12 3.80
N PRO A 70 -8.65 -7.87 4.90
CA PRO A 70 -7.88 -7.47 6.08
C PRO A 70 -6.40 -7.78 5.93
N PHE A 71 -5.53 -6.78 6.09
CA PHE A 71 -4.09 -7.00 6.35
C PHE A 71 -3.76 -6.75 7.81
N TYR A 72 -2.66 -7.35 8.26
CA TYR A 72 -2.18 -7.33 9.64
C TYR A 72 -0.89 -6.52 9.77
N ASN A 73 -0.79 -5.65 10.76
CA ASN A 73 0.47 -5.07 11.20
C ASN A 73 1.04 -5.91 12.35
N PRO A 74 2.18 -6.59 12.16
CA PRO A 74 2.80 -7.42 13.20
C PRO A 74 3.54 -6.56 14.23
N PRO A 75 4.08 -7.18 15.30
CA PRO A 75 5.01 -6.50 16.21
C PRO A 75 6.23 -5.93 15.46
N GLU A 76 6.36 -4.60 15.48
CA GLU A 76 7.47 -3.87 14.82
C GLU A 76 8.48 -3.28 15.80
N LYS A 77 8.44 -3.76 17.04
CA LYS A 77 9.36 -3.42 18.12
C LYS A 77 9.71 -4.70 18.85
N SER A 78 10.94 -4.80 19.32
CA SER A 78 11.36 -5.87 20.21
C SER A 78 10.60 -5.75 21.54
N ASP A 79 9.95 -6.83 21.94
CA ASP A 79 9.25 -6.98 23.20
C ASP A 79 9.31 -8.46 23.61
N ASP A 80 10.08 -8.76 24.66
CA ASP A 80 10.30 -10.14 25.10
C ASP A 80 9.04 -10.79 25.67
N THR A 81 7.97 -10.02 25.89
CA THR A 81 6.67 -10.55 26.33
C THR A 81 5.81 -11.03 25.16
N ILE A 82 6.20 -10.72 23.92
CA ILE A 82 5.43 -11.04 22.71
C ILE A 82 6.16 -12.11 21.90
N ASP A 83 5.53 -13.27 21.75
CA ASP A 83 5.95 -14.24 20.73
C ASP A 83 5.42 -13.80 19.36
N ALA A 84 6.25 -13.09 18.60
CA ALA A 84 5.89 -12.58 17.29
C ALA A 84 5.49 -13.70 16.30
N LYS A 85 6.09 -14.89 16.40
CA LYS A 85 5.78 -16.01 15.48
C LYS A 85 4.37 -16.53 15.76
N GLU A 86 4.03 -16.68 17.03
CA GLU A 86 2.71 -17.13 17.44
C GLU A 86 1.61 -16.11 17.16
N GLU A 87 1.85 -14.82 17.43
CA GLU A 87 0.89 -13.75 17.11
C GLU A 87 0.61 -13.64 15.61
N ILE A 88 1.66 -13.74 14.79
CA ILE A 88 1.52 -13.79 13.33
C ILE A 88 0.71 -15.04 12.91
N ARG A 89 1.01 -16.20 13.48
CA ARG A 89 0.29 -17.45 13.16
C ARG A 89 -1.19 -17.31 13.48
N LYS A 90 -1.56 -16.84 14.67
CA LYS A 90 -2.96 -16.62 15.07
C LYS A 90 -3.66 -15.65 14.13
N ALA A 91 -3.04 -14.50 13.82
CA ALA A 91 -3.60 -13.52 12.92
C ALA A 91 -3.95 -14.12 11.54
N ILE A 92 -3.08 -14.95 10.96
CA ILE A 92 -3.33 -15.55 9.65
C ILE A 92 -4.31 -16.73 9.72
N VAL A 93 -4.09 -17.66 10.66
CA VAL A 93 -4.78 -18.96 10.68
C VAL A 93 -6.14 -18.87 11.37
N GLU A 94 -6.22 -18.15 12.48
CA GLU A 94 -7.43 -18.10 13.32
C GLU A 94 -8.26 -16.86 12.98
N GLU A 95 -7.61 -15.71 12.77
CA GLU A 95 -8.31 -14.45 12.53
C GLU A 95 -8.54 -14.16 11.03
N GLY A 96 -7.87 -14.87 10.12
CA GLY A 96 -8.13 -14.80 8.68
C GLY A 96 -7.56 -13.56 7.95
N TYR A 97 -6.55 -12.90 8.50
CA TYR A 97 -5.81 -11.85 7.78
C TYR A 97 -5.17 -12.41 6.48
N LYS A 98 -5.11 -11.58 5.44
CA LYS A 98 -4.73 -11.98 4.07
C LYS A 98 -3.40 -11.41 3.59
N GLY A 99 -2.68 -10.71 4.45
CA GLY A 99 -1.38 -10.11 4.15
C GLY A 99 -0.85 -9.28 5.30
N PHE A 100 0.34 -8.73 5.12
CA PHE A 100 1.02 -7.91 6.13
C PHE A 100 1.23 -6.47 5.67
N LYS A 101 1.10 -5.51 6.58
CA LYS A 101 1.52 -4.13 6.37
C LYS A 101 2.69 -3.79 7.30
N ILE A 102 3.82 -3.42 6.72
CA ILE A 102 5.05 -3.06 7.45
C ILE A 102 5.30 -1.55 7.35
N MET A 103 5.51 -0.94 8.52
CA MET A 103 5.75 0.48 8.82
C MET A 103 7.04 0.68 9.64
N LEU A 104 7.99 -0.27 9.60
CA LEU A 104 9.30 -0.21 10.29
C LEU A 104 10.03 1.13 10.19
N THR A 105 9.88 1.83 9.06
CA THR A 105 10.52 3.12 8.80
C THR A 105 10.10 4.19 9.81
N PHE A 106 8.87 4.10 10.32
CA PHE A 106 8.33 4.93 11.41
C PHE A 106 8.71 4.43 12.82
N ARG A 107 9.49 3.34 12.90
CA ARG A 107 10.10 2.80 14.12
C ARG A 107 11.61 3.04 14.17
N LYS A 108 12.14 3.90 13.27
CA LYS A 108 13.57 4.20 13.11
C LYS A 108 14.41 2.96 12.77
N LYS A 109 13.81 2.05 12.01
CA LYS A 109 14.42 0.81 11.54
C LYS A 109 14.43 0.80 10.03
N ARG A 110 15.48 0.22 9.45
CA ARG A 110 15.58 -0.04 8.02
C ARG A 110 14.72 -1.25 7.66
N LEU A 111 14.41 -1.40 6.37
CA LEU A 111 13.55 -2.47 5.89
C LEU A 111 14.15 -3.88 6.05
N ASN A 112 15.47 -4.00 6.22
CA ASN A 112 16.19 -5.26 6.47
C ASN A 112 16.33 -5.63 7.95
N ASP A 113 15.67 -4.90 8.87
CA ASP A 113 15.76 -5.20 10.30
C ASP A 113 15.27 -6.62 10.59
N GLN A 114 15.98 -7.37 11.43
CA GLN A 114 15.66 -8.78 11.70
C GLN A 114 14.26 -9.00 12.27
N LEU A 115 13.62 -7.95 12.82
CA LEU A 115 12.21 -8.00 13.26
C LEU A 115 11.23 -8.44 12.16
N ILE A 116 11.53 -8.26 10.87
CA ILE A 116 10.63 -8.72 9.80
C ILE A 116 10.81 -10.19 9.40
N TYR A 117 11.84 -10.88 9.90
CA TYR A 117 12.11 -12.27 9.48
C TYR A 117 10.95 -13.23 9.80
N PRO A 118 10.32 -13.19 10.99
CA PRO A 118 9.10 -13.96 11.25
C PRO A 118 7.97 -13.69 10.25
N VAL A 119 7.84 -12.43 9.80
CA VAL A 119 6.85 -12.01 8.81
C VAL A 119 7.19 -12.59 7.43
N LEU A 120 8.45 -12.53 7.01
CA LEU A 120 8.93 -13.10 5.75
C LEU A 120 8.73 -14.61 5.71
N GLU A 121 9.08 -15.31 6.80
CA GLU A 121 8.86 -16.75 6.98
C GLU A 121 7.36 -17.09 6.84
N ALA A 122 6.49 -16.36 7.53
CA ALA A 122 5.05 -16.57 7.49
C ALA A 122 4.45 -16.26 6.10
N ALA A 123 4.83 -15.14 5.49
CA ALA A 123 4.35 -14.75 4.16
C ALA A 123 4.68 -15.80 3.10
N GLN A 124 5.92 -16.33 3.13
CA GLN A 124 6.34 -17.43 2.27
C GLN A 124 5.56 -18.73 2.55
N LYS A 125 5.36 -19.09 3.83
CA LYS A 125 4.63 -20.30 4.23
C LYS A 125 3.16 -20.26 3.83
N PHE A 126 2.47 -19.16 4.11
CA PHE A 126 1.05 -18.98 3.90
C PHE A 126 0.69 -18.37 2.53
N LYS A 127 1.69 -18.03 1.72
CA LYS A 127 1.55 -17.46 0.36
C LYS A 127 0.75 -16.15 0.33
N ILE A 128 0.93 -15.32 1.35
CA ILE A 128 0.29 -14.00 1.48
C ILE A 128 1.31 -12.88 1.25
N PRO A 129 0.90 -11.72 0.71
CA PRO A 129 1.82 -10.63 0.41
C PRO A 129 2.19 -9.79 1.65
N ILE A 130 3.32 -9.10 1.53
CA ILE A 130 3.81 -8.09 2.47
C ILE A 130 3.85 -6.75 1.75
N VAL A 131 3.12 -5.76 2.24
CA VAL A 131 3.22 -4.36 1.79
C VAL A 131 4.18 -3.62 2.70
N MET A 132 5.32 -3.21 2.15
CA MET A 132 6.36 -2.51 2.89
C MET A 132 6.33 -1.04 2.55
N HIS A 133 6.12 -0.20 3.57
CA HIS A 133 6.17 1.23 3.37
C HIS A 133 7.59 1.69 2.98
N CYS A 134 7.71 2.20 1.77
CA CYS A 134 8.91 2.77 1.19
C CYS A 134 8.65 4.21 0.74
N GLY A 135 9.70 5.02 0.60
CA GLY A 135 9.59 6.39 0.13
C GLY A 135 9.40 7.45 1.22
N TYR A 136 9.12 8.69 0.82
CA TYR A 136 9.07 9.82 1.77
C TYR A 136 7.90 9.68 2.76
N PRO A 137 8.10 10.03 4.04
CA PRO A 137 7.00 10.09 5.00
C PRO A 137 6.06 11.25 4.67
N PRO A 138 4.79 11.23 5.13
CA PRO A 138 3.87 12.33 4.92
C PRO A 138 4.50 13.69 5.27
N PRO A 139 4.25 14.75 4.48
CA PRO A 139 4.81 16.07 4.74
C PRO A 139 4.56 16.53 6.19
N GLY A 140 5.59 17.11 6.82
CA GLY A 140 5.52 17.51 8.23
C GLY A 140 5.76 16.39 9.25
N THR A 141 6.01 15.15 8.83
CA THR A 141 6.42 14.07 9.75
C THR A 141 7.76 14.41 10.40
N ARG A 142 7.72 14.74 11.70
CA ARG A 142 8.92 15.08 12.47
C ARG A 142 9.76 13.85 12.78
N ARG A 143 11.09 14.00 12.75
CA ARG A 143 12.07 13.00 13.22
C ARG A 143 12.04 11.65 12.48
N ASN A 144 11.47 11.58 11.27
CA ASN A 144 11.60 10.45 10.38
C ASN A 144 12.76 10.71 9.40
N VAL A 145 13.63 9.72 9.20
CA VAL A 145 14.79 9.83 8.30
C VAL A 145 14.49 9.05 7.02
N LEU A 146 14.57 9.75 5.88
CA LEU A 146 14.24 9.20 4.57
C LEU A 146 15.03 7.92 4.23
N THR A 147 16.25 7.76 4.75
CA THR A 147 17.04 6.56 4.52
C THR A 147 16.41 5.30 5.10
N TYR A 148 15.53 5.37 6.11
CA TYR A 148 14.89 4.16 6.65
C TYR A 148 13.96 3.49 5.64
N SER A 149 13.39 4.27 4.73
CA SER A 149 12.42 3.82 3.72
C SER A 149 13.02 3.62 2.33
N ASN A 150 14.36 3.59 2.23
CA ASN A 150 15.04 3.28 0.97
C ASN A 150 14.84 1.79 0.63
N PRO A 151 14.26 1.45 -0.53
CA PRO A 151 14.02 0.06 -0.92
C PRO A 151 15.30 -0.75 -1.13
N ILE A 152 16.50 -0.13 -1.23
CA ILE A 152 17.76 -0.86 -1.40
C ILE A 152 18.00 -1.92 -0.32
N TYR A 153 17.52 -1.70 0.91
CA TYR A 153 17.68 -2.67 2.00
C TYR A 153 16.90 -3.97 1.76
N ILE A 154 15.93 -3.98 0.86
CA ILE A 154 15.18 -5.18 0.49
C ILE A 154 16.08 -6.18 -0.23
N ASP A 155 17.09 -5.70 -0.97
CA ASP A 155 18.04 -6.52 -1.72
C ASP A 155 18.75 -7.56 -0.83
N GLU A 156 19.05 -7.18 0.42
CA GLU A 156 19.79 -8.02 1.37
C GLU A 156 19.05 -9.31 1.76
N PHE A 157 17.71 -9.35 1.63
CA PHE A 157 16.93 -10.52 2.02
C PHE A 157 16.01 -11.07 0.92
N ALA A 158 15.75 -10.32 -0.16
CA ALA A 158 14.80 -10.73 -1.19
C ALA A 158 15.10 -12.12 -1.78
N SER A 159 16.38 -12.41 -2.05
CA SER A 159 16.85 -13.70 -2.58
C SER A 159 16.66 -14.87 -1.60
N SER A 160 16.71 -14.61 -0.30
CA SER A 160 16.52 -15.62 0.77
C SER A 160 15.05 -16.00 0.96
N PHE A 161 14.11 -15.16 0.52
CA PHE A 161 12.67 -15.38 0.64
C PHE A 161 11.94 -15.29 -0.71
N PRO A 162 12.33 -16.12 -1.70
CA PRO A 162 11.86 -15.97 -3.09
C PRO A 162 10.37 -16.24 -3.29
N LYS A 163 9.67 -16.83 -2.30
CA LYS A 163 8.21 -17.06 -2.36
C LYS A 163 7.41 -16.04 -1.55
N ALA A 164 8.06 -15.18 -0.75
CA ALA A 164 7.38 -14.07 -0.10
C ALA A 164 7.12 -12.96 -1.13
N LYS A 165 5.85 -12.67 -1.40
CA LYS A 165 5.46 -11.59 -2.31
C LYS A 165 5.64 -10.24 -1.60
N LEU A 166 6.54 -9.39 -2.09
CA LEU A 166 6.88 -8.09 -1.49
C LEU A 166 6.33 -6.96 -2.35
N VAL A 167 5.60 -6.03 -1.76
CA VAL A 167 5.09 -4.82 -2.43
C VAL A 167 5.81 -3.60 -1.86
N ILE A 168 6.51 -2.87 -2.73
CA ILE A 168 7.15 -1.59 -2.42
C ILE A 168 6.14 -0.48 -2.69
N THR A 169 5.79 0.30 -1.66
CA THR A 169 4.83 1.38 -1.82
C THR A 169 5.38 2.58 -2.57
N HIS A 170 4.48 3.35 -3.20
CA HIS A 170 4.76 4.64 -3.84
C HIS A 170 5.86 4.56 -4.92
N MET A 171 5.99 3.40 -5.57
CA MET A 171 7.10 3.05 -6.46
C MET A 171 8.48 3.38 -5.86
N GLY A 172 8.61 3.33 -4.53
CA GLY A 172 9.82 3.68 -3.79
C GLY A 172 10.21 5.17 -3.81
N TYR A 173 9.38 6.09 -4.32
CA TYR A 173 9.76 7.49 -4.53
C TYR A 173 10.33 8.16 -3.25
N PRO A 174 11.52 8.80 -3.31
CA PRO A 174 12.25 9.23 -4.51
C PRO A 174 13.24 8.20 -5.08
N PHE A 175 13.31 6.98 -4.54
CA PHE A 175 14.22 5.91 -4.94
C PHE A 175 13.65 5.03 -6.06
N THR A 176 12.90 5.62 -7.00
CA THR A 176 12.10 4.83 -7.95
C THR A 176 12.95 3.96 -8.88
N ASP A 177 14.11 4.43 -9.32
CA ASP A 177 14.98 3.59 -10.16
C ASP A 177 15.52 2.37 -9.39
N ILE A 178 15.78 2.51 -8.09
CA ILE A 178 16.17 1.37 -7.23
C ILE A 178 14.99 0.40 -7.10
N ALA A 179 13.78 0.90 -6.85
CA ALA A 179 12.59 0.06 -6.72
C ALA A 179 12.31 -0.73 -8.00
N ILE A 180 12.41 -0.07 -9.17
CA ILE A 180 12.25 -0.73 -10.48
C ILE A 180 13.37 -1.76 -10.70
N ALA A 181 14.63 -1.44 -10.38
CA ALA A 181 15.73 -2.39 -10.52
C ALA A 181 15.52 -3.65 -9.65
N LEU A 182 15.07 -3.48 -8.40
CA LEU A 182 14.74 -4.61 -7.52
C LEU A 182 13.57 -5.43 -8.06
N ALA A 183 12.51 -4.77 -8.55
CA ALA A 183 11.40 -5.45 -9.18
C ALA A 183 11.82 -6.16 -10.49
N ALA A 184 12.83 -5.68 -11.21
CA ALA A 184 13.37 -6.38 -12.39
C ALA A 184 14.17 -7.61 -11.98
N GLN A 185 15.03 -7.46 -10.96
CA GLN A 185 15.91 -8.51 -10.46
C GLN A 185 15.15 -9.65 -9.78
N TYR A 186 14.10 -9.33 -9.01
CA TYR A 186 13.41 -10.29 -8.16
C TYR A 186 11.97 -10.56 -8.63
N PRO A 187 11.63 -11.80 -9.03
CA PRO A 187 10.29 -12.15 -9.50
C PRO A 187 9.16 -11.87 -8.50
N ASN A 188 9.47 -11.93 -7.21
CA ASN A 188 8.53 -11.77 -6.09
C ASN A 188 8.36 -10.32 -5.60
N ILE A 189 9.03 -9.34 -6.22
CA ILE A 189 8.87 -7.91 -5.89
C ILE A 189 7.90 -7.24 -6.88
N TYR A 190 6.96 -6.48 -6.31
CA TYR A 190 5.93 -5.69 -6.97
C TYR A 190 6.02 -4.24 -6.49
N LEU A 191 5.51 -3.31 -7.29
CA LEU A 191 5.44 -1.89 -6.95
C LEU A 191 3.97 -1.47 -6.89
N ASP A 192 3.59 -0.62 -5.93
CA ASP A 192 2.32 0.10 -6.01
C ASP A 192 2.52 1.58 -6.31
N ILE A 193 1.51 2.21 -6.91
CA ILE A 193 1.52 3.64 -7.26
C ILE A 193 0.87 4.54 -6.20
N SER A 194 0.67 4.01 -5.00
CA SER A 194 -0.14 4.70 -4.00
C SER A 194 0.38 6.09 -3.69
N ASN A 195 -0.54 7.04 -3.44
CA ASN A 195 -0.28 8.49 -3.29
C ASN A 195 0.12 9.23 -4.59
N LEU A 196 0.74 8.57 -5.57
CA LEU A 196 1.35 9.24 -6.72
C LEU A 196 0.33 9.87 -7.69
N ALA A 197 -0.84 9.25 -7.84
CA ALA A 197 -1.91 9.70 -8.73
C ALA A 197 -2.42 11.12 -8.41
N TYR A 198 -2.33 11.53 -7.15
CA TYR A 198 -2.75 12.87 -6.74
C TYR A 198 -1.61 13.75 -6.23
N MET A 199 -0.51 13.17 -5.71
CA MET A 199 0.64 13.96 -5.30
C MET A 199 1.39 14.51 -6.51
N MET A 200 1.67 13.66 -7.50
CA MET A 200 2.47 13.99 -8.68
C MET A 200 1.85 13.46 -9.98
N PRO A 201 0.58 13.81 -10.28
CA PRO A 201 -0.15 13.29 -11.44
C PRO A 201 0.58 13.50 -12.77
N SER A 202 1.30 14.61 -12.91
CA SER A 202 2.07 14.93 -14.12
C SER A 202 3.34 14.10 -14.29
N ARG A 203 3.88 13.52 -13.21
CA ARG A 203 5.07 12.66 -13.23
C ARG A 203 4.74 11.18 -13.25
N LEU A 204 3.54 10.80 -12.80
CA LEU A 204 3.12 9.40 -12.76
C LEU A 204 3.17 8.74 -14.16
N LYS A 205 2.86 9.48 -15.23
CA LYS A 205 3.02 9.01 -16.62
C LYS A 205 4.44 8.54 -16.90
N ASP A 206 5.45 9.38 -16.63
CA ASP A 206 6.85 9.06 -16.88
C ASP A 206 7.31 7.84 -16.05
N LEU A 207 6.86 7.74 -14.79
CA LEU A 207 7.20 6.62 -13.91
C LEU A 207 6.57 5.30 -14.39
N LEU A 208 5.30 5.33 -14.82
CA LEU A 208 4.60 4.16 -15.31
C LEU A 208 5.16 3.65 -16.64
N ILE A 209 5.49 4.55 -17.57
CA ILE A 209 6.11 4.16 -18.86
C ILE A 209 7.45 3.46 -18.60
N ARG A 210 8.32 4.08 -17.79
CA ARG A 210 9.62 3.49 -17.44
C ARG A 210 9.50 2.14 -16.74
N ALA A 211 8.58 2.02 -15.78
CA ALA A 211 8.34 0.76 -15.10
C ALA A 211 7.79 -0.30 -16.06
N ASN A 212 6.86 0.05 -16.96
CA ASN A 212 6.32 -0.88 -17.94
C ASN A 212 7.41 -1.42 -18.88
N GLU A 213 8.31 -0.56 -19.36
CA GLU A 213 9.43 -0.96 -20.23
C GLU A 213 10.36 -1.99 -19.57
N ILE A 214 10.58 -1.90 -18.25
CA ILE A 214 11.57 -2.73 -17.54
C ILE A 214 10.94 -3.96 -16.91
N ILE A 215 9.80 -3.81 -16.22
CA ILE A 215 9.18 -4.87 -15.41
C ILE A 215 7.80 -5.29 -15.89
N GLY A 216 7.20 -4.56 -16.84
CA GLY A 216 5.84 -4.75 -17.31
C GLY A 216 4.77 -4.35 -16.29
N VAL A 217 3.58 -3.95 -16.78
CA VAL A 217 2.47 -3.55 -15.90
C VAL A 217 2.03 -4.65 -14.92
N HIS A 218 2.30 -5.92 -15.20
CA HIS A 218 1.90 -7.06 -14.36
C HIS A 218 2.59 -7.08 -12.97
N LYS A 219 3.61 -6.24 -12.77
CA LYS A 219 4.26 -6.00 -11.48
C LYS A 219 3.85 -4.69 -10.80
N ILE A 220 2.93 -3.94 -11.40
CA ILE A 220 2.46 -2.65 -10.90
C ILE A 220 1.06 -2.82 -10.33
N LEU A 221 0.85 -2.32 -9.12
CA LEU A 221 -0.41 -2.39 -8.38
C LEU A 221 -0.97 -0.99 -8.18
N TYR A 222 -2.29 -0.88 -8.25
CA TYR A 222 -2.99 0.28 -7.77
C TYR A 222 -3.02 0.31 -6.23
N GLY A 223 -2.92 1.51 -5.68
CA GLY A 223 -3.27 1.82 -4.31
C GLY A 223 -3.61 3.30 -4.23
N SER A 224 -4.49 3.71 -3.32
CA SER A 224 -4.82 5.12 -3.16
C SER A 224 -3.88 5.83 -2.17
N ASP A 225 -3.54 5.18 -1.05
CA ASP A 225 -2.94 5.82 0.15
C ASP A 225 -3.83 6.95 0.72
N ALA A 226 -5.13 6.87 0.43
CA ALA A 226 -6.09 7.90 0.78
C ALA A 226 -6.38 7.91 2.28
N ASN A 227 -6.44 9.11 2.87
CA ASN A 227 -6.85 9.32 4.25
C ASN A 227 -8.35 9.65 4.38
N SER A 228 -9.09 9.65 3.26
CA SER A 228 -10.54 9.85 3.19
C SER A 228 -11.14 9.07 2.01
N PRO A 229 -12.42 8.70 2.07
CA PRO A 229 -13.14 8.09 0.95
C PRO A 229 -13.04 8.87 -0.38
N GLU A 230 -13.22 10.19 -0.34
CA GLU A 230 -13.17 11.08 -1.49
C GLU A 230 -11.80 11.07 -2.17
N MET A 231 -10.73 10.98 -1.39
CA MET A 231 -9.38 10.87 -1.94
C MET A 231 -9.17 9.55 -2.69
N THR A 232 -9.87 8.49 -2.30
CA THR A 232 -9.81 7.21 -3.02
C THR A 232 -10.43 7.35 -4.42
N GLU A 233 -11.57 8.06 -4.53
CA GLU A 233 -12.21 8.37 -5.80
C GLU A 233 -11.30 9.23 -6.70
N ILE A 234 -10.68 10.28 -6.15
CA ILE A 234 -9.72 11.11 -6.90
C ILE A 234 -8.55 10.29 -7.46
N ALA A 235 -8.05 9.32 -6.69
CA ALA A 235 -6.90 8.50 -7.08
C ALA A 235 -7.22 7.58 -8.27
N VAL A 236 -8.40 6.95 -8.28
CA VAL A 236 -8.79 6.05 -9.38
C VAL A 236 -9.21 6.80 -10.64
N ASN A 237 -9.92 7.93 -10.49
CA ASN A 237 -10.35 8.77 -11.62
C ASN A 237 -9.18 9.37 -12.42
N TYR A 238 -7.95 9.26 -11.90
CA TYR A 238 -6.73 9.55 -12.68
C TYR A 238 -6.73 8.75 -14.00
N PHE A 239 -7.14 7.49 -13.97
CA PHE A 239 -7.08 6.57 -15.11
C PHE A 239 -8.15 6.82 -16.17
N ASP A 240 -9.21 7.57 -15.87
CA ASP A 240 -10.27 7.90 -16.84
C ASP A 240 -9.79 8.80 -17.97
N ASN A 241 -8.66 9.50 -17.76
CA ASN A 241 -8.19 10.56 -18.66
C ASN A 241 -6.76 10.33 -19.17
N ILE A 242 -6.25 9.10 -19.06
CA ILE A 242 -4.91 8.77 -19.59
C ILE A 242 -4.97 8.16 -20.98
N ASP A 243 -3.92 8.41 -21.76
CA ASP A 243 -3.80 8.00 -23.17
C ASP A 243 -2.57 7.12 -23.45
N PHE A 244 -1.79 6.81 -22.41
CA PHE A 244 -0.48 6.16 -22.54
C PHE A 244 -0.46 4.70 -22.06
N LEU A 245 -1.60 4.19 -21.60
CA LEU A 245 -1.83 2.79 -21.27
C LEU A 245 -3.07 2.30 -22.00
N THR A 246 -3.06 1.05 -22.43
CA THR A 246 -4.24 0.39 -22.97
C THR A 246 -5.25 0.07 -21.84
N ASN A 247 -6.52 -0.14 -22.20
CA ASN A 247 -7.55 -0.55 -21.22
C ASN A 247 -7.16 -1.84 -20.46
N GLU A 248 -6.55 -2.81 -21.15
CA GLU A 248 -6.09 -4.05 -20.52
C GLU A 248 -4.97 -3.79 -19.49
N GLU A 249 -4.04 -2.90 -19.79
CA GLU A 249 -2.98 -2.50 -18.85
C GLU A 249 -3.55 -1.76 -17.64
N ILE A 250 -4.55 -0.90 -17.86
CA ILE A 250 -5.26 -0.18 -16.80
C ILE A 250 -5.99 -1.18 -15.87
N GLU A 251 -6.76 -2.12 -16.41
CA GLU A 251 -7.45 -3.16 -15.62
C GLU A 251 -6.47 -4.01 -14.79
N LYS A 252 -5.31 -4.34 -15.37
CA LYS A 252 -4.23 -5.03 -14.65
C LYS A 252 -3.77 -4.25 -13.44
N ILE A 253 -3.43 -2.97 -13.63
CA ILE A 253 -2.97 -2.09 -12.54
C ILE A 253 -4.07 -1.90 -11.50
N LEU A 254 -5.30 -1.59 -11.93
CA LEU A 254 -6.42 -1.25 -11.04
C LEU A 254 -6.90 -2.42 -10.18
N GLY A 255 -6.78 -3.66 -10.64
CA GLY A 255 -7.29 -4.80 -9.86
C GLY A 255 -6.74 -6.18 -10.20
N LEU A 256 -6.55 -6.52 -11.48
CA LEU A 256 -6.28 -7.93 -11.83
C LEU A 256 -4.92 -8.42 -11.30
N ASN A 257 -3.91 -7.54 -11.24
CA ASN A 257 -2.63 -7.89 -10.63
C ASN A 257 -2.78 -8.15 -9.12
N ALA A 258 -3.56 -7.34 -8.41
CA ALA A 258 -3.83 -7.51 -6.99
C ALA A 258 -4.64 -8.78 -6.72
N ALA A 259 -5.65 -9.08 -7.54
CA ALA A 259 -6.43 -10.31 -7.47
C ALA A 259 -5.52 -11.55 -7.61
N LYS A 260 -4.63 -11.56 -8.61
CA LYS A 260 -3.62 -12.61 -8.77
C LYS A 260 -2.64 -12.69 -7.58
N LEU A 261 -2.22 -11.55 -7.04
CA LEU A 261 -1.33 -11.49 -5.88
C LEU A 261 -1.97 -12.10 -4.63
N LEU A 262 -3.26 -11.86 -4.43
CA LEU A 262 -4.07 -12.28 -3.29
C LEU A 262 -4.72 -13.67 -3.47
N ASN A 263 -4.67 -14.23 -4.68
CA ASN A 263 -5.37 -15.46 -5.08
C ASN A 263 -6.90 -15.34 -4.88
N LEU A 264 -7.48 -14.24 -5.38
CA LEU A 264 -8.93 -14.02 -5.44
C LEU A 264 -9.54 -14.60 -6.72
#